data_AF-A0A965A5P2-F1
#
_entry.id   AF-A0A965A5P2-F1
#
_cell.length_a   1.000
_cell.length_b   1.000
_cell.length_c   1.000
_cell.angle_alpha   90.00
_cell.angle_beta   90.00
_cell.angle_gamma   90.00
#
_symmetry.space_group_name_H-M   'P 1'
#
loop_
_entity.id
_entity.type
_entity.pdbx_description
1 polymer ?
#
loop_
_entity_poly.entity_id
_entity_poly.type
_entity_poly.pdbx_seq_one_letter_code
_entity_poly.pdbx_strand_id
1 'polypeptide(L)' 'RPLRRAIQRFVEDPLSEKILYKEFVAGTIIVVDTEDDPDKAGASRFCFRAVEGFQPPSAVELAGAGDGNPATPE' A
#
# COMPACT_ATOMS: atom_id res chain seq x y z
N ARG A 1 6.60 5.21 -24.86
CA ARG A 1 7.15 5.41 -23.49
C ARG A 1 7.62 4.06 -22.94
N PRO A 2 8.85 3.63 -23.27
CA PRO A 2 9.35 2.29 -22.97
C PRO A 2 9.34 1.97 -21.47
N LEU A 3 9.77 2.91 -20.63
CA LEU A 3 9.89 2.72 -19.18
C LEU A 3 8.54 2.44 -18.51
N ARG A 4 7.48 3.18 -18.87
CA ARG A 4 6.12 2.93 -18.37
C ARG A 4 5.65 1.51 -18.72
N ARG A 5 5.97 1.02 -19.91
CA ARG A 5 5.59 -0.34 -20.33
C ARG A 5 6.38 -1.41 -19.59
N ALA A 6 7.65 -1.14 -19.26
CA ALA A 6 8.43 -2.02 -18.41
C ALA A 6 7.83 -2.12 -17.01
N ILE A 7 7.51 -0.99 -16.36
CA ILE A 7 6.87 -1.00 -15.04
C ILE A 7 5.52 -1.73 -15.08
N GLN A 8 4.68 -1.44 -16.07
CA GLN A 8 3.41 -2.13 -16.25
C GLN A 8 3.62 -3.66 -16.31
N ARG A 9 4.48 -4.12 -17.20
CA ARG A 9 4.69 -5.54 -17.49
C ARG A 9 5.37 -6.30 -16.36
N PHE A 10 6.37 -5.70 -15.70
CA PHE A 10 7.19 -6.38 -14.72
C PHE A 10 6.72 -6.18 -13.29
N VAL A 11 5.94 -5.14 -13.01
CA VAL A 11 5.49 -4.81 -11.66
C VAL A 11 3.96 -4.80 -11.57
N GLU A 12 3.27 -4.00 -12.37
CA GLU A 12 1.81 -3.83 -12.21
C GLU A 12 1.01 -5.08 -12.60
N ASP A 13 1.40 -5.78 -13.67
CA ASP A 13 0.71 -7.00 -14.12
C ASP A 13 0.85 -8.13 -13.08
N PRO A 14 2.04 -8.51 -12.59
CA PRO A 14 2.17 -9.53 -11.53
C PRO A 14 1.51 -9.13 -10.21
N LEU A 15 1.58 -7.84 -9.85
CA LEU A 15 0.93 -7.33 -8.63
C LEU A 15 -0.60 -7.51 -8.71
N SER A 16 -1.18 -7.25 -9.88
CA SER A 16 -2.62 -7.39 -10.12
C SER A 16 -3.07 -8.84 -9.94
N GLU A 17 -2.30 -9.81 -10.44
CA GLU A 17 -2.57 -11.24 -10.24
C GLU A 17 -2.51 -11.61 -8.74
N LYS A 18 -1.48 -11.16 -8.02
CA LYS A 18 -1.33 -11.44 -6.59
C LYS A 18 -2.46 -10.86 -5.73
N ILE A 19 -2.91 -9.65 -6.06
CA ILE A 19 -4.09 -9.03 -5.42
C ILE A 19 -5.35 -9.82 -5.74
N LEU A 20 -5.52 -10.25 -7.00
CA LEU A 20 -6.67 -11.08 -7.40
C LEU A 20 -6.71 -12.40 -6.63
N TYR A 21 -5.55 -13.02 -6.39
CA TYR A 21 -5.41 -14.24 -5.57
C TYR A 21 -5.42 -13.98 -4.07
N LYS A 22 -5.63 -12.73 -3.63
CA LYS A 22 -5.66 -12.32 -2.21
C LYS A 22 -4.38 -12.64 -1.45
N GLU A 23 -3.23 -12.68 -2.13
CA GLU A 23 -1.92 -12.80 -1.48
C GLU A 23 -1.58 -11.55 -0.65
N PHE A 24 -2.16 -10.40 -1.02
CA PHE A 24 -2.01 -9.14 -0.32
C PHE A 24 -3.35 -8.60 0.15
N VAL A 25 -3.37 -8.04 1.37
CA VAL A 25 -4.56 -7.43 1.98
C VAL A 25 -4.46 -5.91 1.95
N ALA A 26 -5.62 -5.25 1.99
CA ALA A 26 -5.70 -3.80 2.08
C ALA A 26 -4.93 -3.28 3.32
N GLY A 27 -4.28 -2.13 3.17
CA GLY A 27 -3.50 -1.51 4.25
C GLY A 27 -2.08 -2.05 4.40
N THR A 28 -1.63 -2.99 3.55
CA THR A 28 -0.22 -3.40 3.50
C THR A 28 0.58 -2.50 2.57
N ILE A 29 1.87 -2.29 2.90
CA ILE A 29 2.83 -1.73 1.96
C ILE A 29 3.51 -2.90 1.25
N ILE A 30 3.53 -2.87 -0.08
CA ILE A 30 4.18 -3.92 -0.88
C ILE A 30 5.56 -3.40 -1.31
N VAL A 31 6.61 -4.05 -0.81
CA VAL A 31 7.99 -3.78 -1.18
C VAL A 31 8.37 -4.67 -2.36
N VAL A 32 8.82 -4.05 -3.44
CA VAL A 32 9.32 -4.73 -4.64
C VAL A 32 10.84 -4.66 -4.64
N ASP A 33 11.48 -5.81 -4.76
CA ASP A 33 12.93 -5.98 -4.71
C ASP A 33 13.36 -7.05 -5.75
N THR A 34 14.65 -7.36 -5.83
CA THR A 34 15.17 -8.42 -6.69
C THR A 34 15.91 -9.49 -5.89
N GLU A 35 15.76 -10.75 -6.29
CA GLU A 35 16.48 -11.89 -5.73
C GLU A 35 17.05 -12.77 -6.85
N ASP A 36 18.01 -13.63 -6.53
CA ASP A 36 18.59 -14.56 -7.51
C ASP A 36 17.52 -15.50 -8.08
N ASP A 37 17.56 -15.69 -9.40
CA ASP A 37 16.65 -16.59 -10.10
C ASP A 37 17.17 -18.04 -9.96
N PRO A 38 16.45 -18.94 -9.25
CA PRO A 38 16.87 -20.33 -9.08
C PRO A 38 16.89 -21.10 -10.41
N ASP A 39 16.12 -20.64 -11.40
CA ASP A 39 15.99 -21.31 -12.70
C ASP A 39 17.01 -20.76 -13.72
N LYS A 40 17.66 -19.62 -13.42
CA LYS A 40 18.63 -18.96 -14.30
C LYS A 40 19.82 -18.41 -13.51
N ALA A 41 20.89 -19.20 -13.47
CA ALA A 41 22.14 -18.81 -12.84
C ALA A 41 22.65 -17.46 -13.38
N GLY A 42 22.88 -16.51 -12.47
CA GLY A 42 23.35 -15.15 -12.79
C GLY A 42 22.28 -14.16 -13.23
N ALA A 43 21.00 -14.55 -13.23
CA ALA A 43 19.88 -13.65 -13.42
C ALA A 43 19.20 -13.34 -12.07
N SER A 44 18.56 -12.17 -11.99
CA SER A 44 17.71 -11.80 -10.86
C SER A 44 16.25 -11.71 -11.30
N ARG A 45 15.33 -12.06 -10.40
CA ARG A 45 13.89 -11.95 -10.57
C ARG A 45 13.31 -10.98 -9.56
N PHE A 46 12.18 -10.36 -9.89
CA PHE A 46 11.47 -9.51 -8.95
C PHE A 46 10.82 -10.35 -7.83
N CYS A 47 10.92 -9.88 -6.60
CA CYS A 47 10.22 -10.41 -5.44
C CYS A 47 9.33 -9.34 -4.81
N PHE A 48 8.20 -9.76 -4.25
CA PHE A 48 7.17 -8.90 -3.69
C PHE A 48 6.93 -9.31 -2.24
N ARG A 49 7.14 -8.39 -1.30
CA ARG A 49 7.00 -8.66 0.14
C ARG A 49 5.97 -7.70 0.74
N ALA A 50 5.01 -8.23 1.49
CA ALA A 50 4.10 -7.41 2.27
C ALA A 50 4.78 -6.99 3.57
N VAL A 51 4.76 -5.70 3.88
CA VAL A 51 5.08 -5.18 5.20
C VAL A 51 3.86 -4.48 5.77
N GLU A 52 3.74 -4.49 7.10
CA GLU A 52 2.66 -3.81 7.79
C GLU A 52 2.69 -2.33 7.39
N GLY A 53 1.58 -1.88 6.79
CA GLY A 53 1.50 -0.50 6.35
C GLY A 53 1.36 0.44 7.53
N PHE A 54 1.69 1.70 7.31
CA PHE A 54 1.36 2.75 8.26
C PHE A 54 -0.17 2.80 8.41
N GLN A 55 -0.70 2.35 9.55
CA GLN A 55 -2.07 2.65 9.93
C GLN A 55 -2.08 4.11 10.38
N PRO A 56 -2.65 5.05 9.60
CA PRO A 56 -2.95 6.35 10.16
C PRO A 56 -3.86 6.10 11.37
N PRO A 57 -3.61 6.74 12.53
CA PRO A 57 -4.52 6.62 13.65
C PRO A 57 -5.92 6.91 13.11
N SER A 58 -6.85 5.96 13.31
CA SER A 58 -8.25 6.10 12.90
C SER A 58 -8.68 7.49 13.35
N ALA A 59 -9.03 8.34 12.38
CA ALA A 59 -9.29 9.76 12.60
C ALA A 59 -9.98 9.93 13.96
N VAL A 60 -9.27 10.54 14.90
CA VAL A 60 -9.81 10.87 16.23
C VAL A 60 -11.18 11.46 15.96
N GLU A 61 -12.25 10.83 16.46
CA GLU A 61 -13.58 11.43 16.38
C GLU A 61 -13.42 12.84 16.93
N LEU A 62 -13.61 13.83 16.07
CA LEU A 62 -13.49 15.24 16.43
C LEU A 62 -14.72 15.59 17.29
N ALA A 63 -14.75 15.04 18.50
CA ALA A 63 -15.74 15.33 19.51
C ALA A 63 -15.44 16.74 20.05
N GLY A 64 -16.29 17.69 19.68
CA GLY A 64 -16.43 18.94 20.40
C GLY A 64 -15.91 20.18 19.69
N ALA A 65 -16.56 20.58 18.61
CA ALA A 65 -16.65 22.00 18.24
C ALA A 65 -18.05 22.27 17.65
N GLY A 66 -19.07 22.04 18.46
CA GLY A 66 -20.44 22.50 18.23
C GLY A 66 -20.71 23.69 19.15
N ASP A 67 -20.80 24.86 18.54
CA ASP A 67 -21.05 26.18 19.10
C ASP A 67 -22.47 26.28 19.72
N GLY A 68 -22.64 27.07 20.80
CA GLY A 68 -23.96 27.32 21.40
C GLY A 68 -23.98 27.89 22.82
N ASN A 69 -23.61 29.16 22.98
CA ASN A 69 -23.94 30.00 24.15
C ASN A 69 -25.48 30.22 24.24
N PRO A 70 -26.09 30.34 25.45
CA PRO A 70 -26.24 31.68 26.01
C PRO A 70 -26.02 31.73 27.53
N ALA A 71 -25.01 32.49 27.93
CA ALA A 71 -24.97 33.19 29.19
C ALA A 71 -26.11 34.22 29.24
N THR A 72 -26.95 34.13 30.27
CA THR A 72 -27.75 35.24 30.75
C THR A 72 -27.32 35.51 32.20
N PRO A 73 -26.86 36.72 32.54
CA PRO A 73 -26.64 37.15 33.91
C PRO A 73 -27.94 37.66 34.56
N GLU A 74 -27.93 37.69 35.91
CA GLU A 74 -28.99 38.01 36.89
C GLU A 74 -29.98 36.89 37.28
#